data_AF-A0A260YUI0-F1
#
_entry.id   AF-A0A260YUI0-F1
#
_cell.length_a   1.000
_cell.length_b   1.000
_cell.length_c   1.000
_cell.angle_alpha   90.00
_cell.angle_beta   90.00
_cell.angle_gamma   90.00
#
_symmetry.space_group_name_H-M   'P 1'
#
loop_
_entity.id
_entity.type
_entity.pdbx_description
1 polymer ?
#
loop_
_entity_poly.entity_id
_entity_poly.type
_entity_poly.pdbx_seq_one_letter_code
_entity_poly.pdbx_strand_id
1 'polypeptide(L)'
;MNLIQSLLIFLSFVAIKDVSPDFTGGPFLPALNKMRREYANEYNVSNMHELVGSRALADILEQHDWKASWPEARKTWRFAEFESWDTAINNTKKAAQKYILNPYNSTYTMGPLELLNPIQRFVGYGTRREEDSSFIICAIGTEDKFTFFDTSRKSKKVPGSECHKRYKNKDGLCVPNNENEESYFGHPQDILEDVNQIRKDYSKTYNVPNMHQLIWSDDLLKNLQNMDWNNRFRRAHVTWRYVYLKIYIKTSIESELSTFFNKTPLEKRLFIRNNSDTTLGSLEFLNPLQKFIACSQKESSLCSILLVNQMRFPDRIVIGDTGMIVEFVWQLNQKKNLILVAWSNKLAEVLEPLYMTDVRSQAKKTWRYEALNTYVNSIYHIKADVTRFFEMNRTAKKNHIEYLSDKDTMDRLEFLNPLQKTIACGRKEERGYRGEIYIICLLGPEGNFTIFDTTFQSHASAGSKCDEGYYNRDDLCSLPIPTQVPIIDYRKMAEEERNKALTEEPEPEPLLENHGNGISLSYLFVFLLANLIFNI
;
A
#
# COMPACT_ATOMS: atom_id res chain seq x y z
N MET A 1 15.05 15.22 8.45
CA MET A 1 15.50 14.91 7.07
C MET A 1 15.02 16.05 6.19
N ASN A 2 15.92 16.75 5.49
CA ASN A 2 15.58 18.00 4.80
C ASN A 2 14.93 17.71 3.43
N LEU A 3 13.98 18.56 3.00
CA LEU A 3 13.14 18.39 1.79
C LEU A 3 13.97 18.07 0.51
N ILE A 4 15.20 18.58 0.46
CA ILE A 4 16.15 18.43 -0.65
C ILE A 4 16.75 17.02 -0.72
N GLN A 5 16.99 16.36 0.43
CA GLN A 5 17.44 14.97 0.46
C GLN A 5 16.34 14.00 0.04
N SER A 6 15.07 14.32 0.34
CA SER A 6 13.93 13.59 -0.23
C SER A 6 13.91 13.76 -1.75
N LEU A 7 14.04 14.98 -2.29
CA LEU A 7 13.99 15.22 -3.74
C LEU A 7 15.11 14.49 -4.53
N LEU A 8 16.31 14.37 -3.96
CA LEU A 8 17.46 13.72 -4.63
C LEU A 8 17.38 12.19 -4.65
N ILE A 9 16.77 11.57 -3.64
CA ILE A 9 16.51 10.11 -3.66
C ILE A 9 15.36 9.80 -4.63
N PHE A 10 14.37 10.70 -4.78
CA PHE A 10 13.29 10.57 -5.76
C PHE A 10 13.79 10.57 -7.22
N LEU A 11 14.91 11.23 -7.53
CA LEU A 11 15.53 11.20 -8.86
C LEU A 11 16.35 9.93 -9.15
N SER A 12 16.58 9.07 -8.15
CA SER A 12 17.31 7.80 -8.33
C SER A 12 16.42 6.64 -8.80
N PHE A 13 15.11 6.85 -8.91
CA PHE A 13 14.23 5.98 -9.69
C PHE A 13 14.43 6.24 -11.18
N VAL A 14 15.60 5.90 -11.69
CA VAL A 14 15.76 5.66 -13.12
C VAL A 14 14.88 4.45 -13.41
N ALA A 15 13.69 4.68 -13.99
CA ALA A 15 12.94 3.62 -14.62
C ALA A 15 13.93 2.85 -15.50
N ILE A 16 14.10 1.55 -15.25
CA ILE A 16 14.81 0.71 -16.22
C ILE A 16 14.06 0.93 -17.53
N LYS A 17 14.76 1.44 -18.54
CA LYS A 17 14.19 1.75 -19.86
C LYS A 17 13.57 0.48 -20.44
N ASP A 18 12.27 0.30 -20.22
CA ASP A 18 11.46 -0.75 -20.84
C ASP A 18 11.14 -0.36 -22.30
N VAL A 19 11.08 0.96 -22.55
CA VAL A 19 11.02 1.53 -23.89
C VAL A 19 12.43 1.63 -24.45
N SER A 20 12.73 0.75 -25.41
CA SER A 20 13.97 0.82 -26.19
C SER A 20 13.68 1.36 -27.59
N PRO A 21 14.40 2.40 -28.06
CA PRO A 21 14.34 2.86 -29.45
C PRO A 21 14.66 1.74 -30.46
N ASP A 22 15.46 0.76 -30.04
CA ASP A 22 15.90 -0.37 -30.87
C ASP A 22 14.80 -1.41 -31.12
N PHE A 23 13.66 -1.32 -30.39
CA PHE A 23 12.53 -2.26 -30.47
C PHE A 23 11.28 -1.71 -31.17
N THR A 24 11.46 -0.69 -32.01
CA THR A 24 10.36 0.00 -32.74
C THR A 24 9.67 -0.85 -33.81
N GLY A 25 10.05 -2.11 -34.02
CA GLY A 25 9.49 -2.95 -35.10
C GLY A 25 9.73 -2.35 -36.50
N GLY A 26 10.70 -1.44 -36.63
CA GLY A 26 10.97 -0.69 -37.86
C GLY A 26 9.75 0.12 -38.34
N PRO A 27 9.38 0.08 -39.64
CA PRO A 27 8.27 0.86 -40.18
C PRO A 27 6.89 0.37 -39.70
N PHE A 28 6.80 -0.78 -39.05
CA PHE A 28 5.54 -1.39 -38.63
C PHE A 28 4.83 -0.60 -37.52
N LEU A 29 5.50 -0.27 -36.42
CA LEU A 29 4.86 0.41 -35.28
C LEU A 29 4.31 1.81 -35.67
N PRO A 30 5.05 2.65 -36.42
CA PRO A 30 4.49 3.89 -36.94
C PRO A 30 3.26 3.68 -37.83
N ALA A 31 3.28 2.67 -38.71
CA ALA A 31 2.15 2.36 -39.58
C ALA A 31 0.92 1.85 -38.79
N LEU A 32 1.16 1.05 -37.75
CA LEU A 32 0.15 0.57 -36.82
C LEU A 32 -0.50 1.72 -36.06
N ASN A 33 0.29 2.63 -35.47
CA ASN A 33 -0.24 3.77 -34.74
C ASN A 33 -0.97 4.77 -35.66
N LYS A 34 -0.52 4.92 -36.92
CA LYS A 34 -1.25 5.66 -37.94
C LYS A 34 -2.64 5.05 -38.19
N MET A 35 -2.72 3.73 -38.39
CA MET A 35 -4.00 3.04 -38.55
C MET A 35 -4.89 3.20 -37.30
N ARG A 36 -4.35 3.05 -36.09
CA ARG A 36 -5.12 3.26 -34.84
C ARG A 36 -5.72 4.67 -34.78
N ARG A 37 -4.98 5.70 -35.19
CA ARG A 37 -5.47 7.08 -35.30
C ARG A 37 -6.58 7.23 -36.35
N GLU A 38 -6.44 6.59 -37.52
CA GLU A 38 -7.48 6.60 -38.57
C GLU A 38 -8.80 6.04 -38.02
N TYR A 39 -8.78 4.88 -37.36
CA TYR A 39 -9.98 4.31 -36.74
C TYR A 39 -10.52 5.15 -35.57
N ALA A 40 -9.64 5.73 -34.75
CA ALA A 40 -10.09 6.58 -33.64
C ALA A 40 -10.91 7.77 -34.13
N ASN A 41 -10.47 8.41 -35.22
CA ASN A 41 -11.15 9.55 -35.82
C ASN A 41 -12.40 9.12 -36.61
N GLU A 42 -12.35 8.01 -37.36
CA GLU A 42 -13.48 7.52 -38.14
C GLU A 42 -14.67 7.07 -37.27
N TYR A 43 -14.38 6.50 -36.09
CA TYR A 43 -15.37 5.91 -35.20
C TYR A 43 -15.59 6.70 -33.90
N ASN A 44 -15.02 7.91 -33.77
CA ASN A 44 -15.15 8.75 -32.59
C ASN A 44 -14.76 8.03 -31.28
N VAL A 45 -13.57 7.42 -31.29
CA VAL A 45 -13.03 6.66 -30.16
C VAL A 45 -12.25 7.59 -29.23
N SER A 46 -12.80 7.86 -28.06
CA SER A 46 -12.24 8.82 -27.10
C SER A 46 -10.96 8.36 -26.40
N ASN A 47 -10.71 7.07 -26.32
CA ASN A 47 -9.66 6.48 -25.49
C ASN A 47 -8.72 5.55 -26.28
N MET A 48 -8.51 5.79 -27.58
CA MET A 48 -7.55 5.04 -28.38
C MET A 48 -6.12 5.47 -28.04
N HIS A 49 -5.33 4.57 -27.47
CA HIS A 49 -3.95 4.85 -27.08
C HIS A 49 -2.96 4.51 -28.20
N GLU A 50 -1.88 5.28 -28.27
CA GLU A 50 -0.69 4.93 -29.04
C GLU A 50 -0.03 3.69 -28.42
N LEU A 51 0.39 2.75 -29.26
CA LEU A 51 1.19 1.61 -28.83
C LEU A 51 2.66 2.02 -28.79
N VAL A 52 3.31 1.75 -27.66
CA VAL A 52 4.73 1.96 -27.41
C VAL A 52 5.46 0.62 -27.41
N GLY A 53 6.66 0.56 -27.96
CA GLY A 53 7.47 -0.66 -27.93
C GLY A 53 7.88 -1.02 -26.50
N SER A 54 7.66 -2.27 -26.08
CA SER A 54 8.06 -2.78 -24.76
C SER A 54 9.03 -3.95 -24.91
N ARG A 55 10.23 -3.76 -24.33
CA ARG A 55 11.21 -4.83 -24.20
C ARG A 55 10.69 -5.94 -23.30
N ALA A 56 10.00 -5.60 -22.22
CA ALA A 56 9.42 -6.58 -21.30
C ALA A 56 8.44 -7.55 -22.01
N LEU A 57 7.57 -7.03 -22.86
CA LEU A 57 6.67 -7.87 -23.65
C LEU A 57 7.41 -8.73 -24.68
N ALA A 58 8.50 -8.23 -25.26
CA ALA A 58 9.34 -9.02 -26.17
C ALA A 58 10.09 -10.14 -25.43
N ASP A 59 10.69 -9.84 -24.28
CA ASP A 59 11.40 -10.81 -23.46
C ASP A 59 10.46 -11.94 -22.97
N ILE A 60 9.19 -11.60 -22.67
CA ILE A 60 8.15 -12.60 -22.36
C ILE A 60 7.97 -13.59 -23.52
N LEU A 61 8.02 -13.13 -24.77
CA LEU A 61 7.88 -13.98 -25.95
C LEU A 61 9.15 -14.78 -26.24
N GLU A 62 10.34 -14.20 -26.03
CA GLU A 62 11.63 -14.87 -26.27
C GLU A 62 11.87 -16.05 -25.32
N GLN A 63 11.48 -15.90 -24.04
CA GLN A 63 11.67 -16.93 -23.01
C GLN A 63 10.58 -18.00 -23.01
N HIS A 64 9.58 -17.89 -23.88
CA HIS A 64 8.40 -18.73 -23.79
C HIS A 64 8.56 -20.08 -24.49
N ASP A 65 8.05 -21.14 -23.83
CA ASP A 65 7.79 -22.42 -24.49
C ASP A 65 6.46 -22.34 -25.24
N TRP A 66 6.54 -22.22 -26.57
CA TRP A 66 5.40 -22.12 -27.48
C TRP A 66 4.47 -23.35 -27.44
N LYS A 67 4.91 -24.47 -26.87
CA LYS A 67 4.10 -25.68 -26.69
C LYS A 67 3.37 -25.73 -25.35
N ALA A 68 3.72 -24.85 -24.41
CA ALA A 68 3.10 -24.78 -23.09
C ALA A 68 1.81 -23.94 -23.12
N SER A 69 0.99 -24.08 -22.07
CA SER A 69 -0.12 -23.16 -21.82
C SER A 69 0.41 -21.76 -21.50
N TRP A 70 -0.35 -20.73 -21.89
CA TRP A 70 0.00 -19.31 -21.71
C TRP A 70 -0.83 -18.72 -20.56
N PRO A 71 -0.52 -19.03 -19.28
CA PRO A 71 -1.36 -18.65 -18.15
C PRO A 71 -1.37 -17.15 -17.87
N GLU A 72 -0.41 -16.39 -18.39
CA GLU A 72 -0.34 -14.93 -18.25
C GLU A 72 -0.99 -14.16 -19.41
N ALA A 73 -1.10 -14.80 -20.57
CA ALA A 73 -1.87 -14.26 -21.68
C ALA A 73 -3.36 -14.20 -21.28
N ARG A 74 -3.99 -13.05 -21.53
CA ARG A 74 -5.33 -12.67 -21.09
C ARG A 74 -5.47 -12.42 -19.58
N LYS A 75 -4.36 -12.17 -18.88
CA LYS A 75 -4.36 -11.57 -17.53
C LYS A 75 -3.64 -10.23 -17.49
N THR A 76 -2.64 -10.07 -18.35
CA THR A 76 -1.68 -8.97 -18.29
C THR A 76 -1.34 -8.41 -19.68
N TRP A 77 -1.46 -9.27 -20.70
CA TRP A 77 -1.27 -8.95 -22.11
C TRP A 77 -2.09 -9.92 -22.97
N ARG A 78 -2.33 -9.55 -24.23
CA ARG A 78 -3.01 -10.34 -25.26
C ARG A 78 -2.06 -10.51 -26.45
N PHE A 79 -2.41 -11.31 -27.45
CA PHE A 79 -1.51 -11.52 -28.58
C PHE A 79 -2.20 -11.69 -29.92
N ALA A 80 -1.50 -11.30 -30.98
CA ALA A 80 -1.88 -11.55 -32.37
C ALA A 80 -0.73 -12.23 -33.11
N GLU A 81 -1.09 -13.13 -34.03
CA GLU A 81 -0.15 -13.88 -34.87
C GLU A 81 -0.28 -13.43 -36.33
N PHE A 82 0.87 -13.31 -37.01
CA PHE A 82 0.98 -12.89 -38.40
C PHE A 82 2.04 -13.71 -39.14
N GLU A 83 1.84 -13.93 -40.45
CA GLU A 83 2.83 -14.59 -41.30
C GLU A 83 3.98 -13.65 -41.69
N SER A 84 3.70 -12.34 -41.86
CA SER A 84 4.72 -11.35 -42.21
C SER A 84 4.35 -9.93 -41.74
N TRP A 85 5.35 -9.08 -41.55
CA TRP A 85 5.15 -7.66 -41.20
C TRP A 85 4.37 -6.90 -42.28
N ASP A 86 4.64 -7.21 -43.55
CA ASP A 86 4.03 -6.55 -44.71
C ASP A 86 2.52 -6.81 -44.79
N THR A 87 2.07 -7.97 -44.32
CA THR A 87 0.66 -8.36 -44.37
C THR A 87 -0.10 -7.99 -43.10
N ALA A 88 0.59 -7.75 -41.97
CA ALA A 88 -0.03 -7.55 -40.66
C ALA A 88 -1.05 -6.39 -40.62
N ILE A 89 -0.71 -5.23 -41.19
CA ILE A 89 -1.62 -4.07 -41.25
C ILE A 89 -2.85 -4.38 -42.10
N ASN A 90 -2.67 -4.96 -43.29
CA ASN A 90 -3.77 -5.29 -44.19
C ASN A 90 -4.68 -6.38 -43.61
N ASN A 91 -4.10 -7.39 -42.95
CA ASN A 91 -4.86 -8.44 -42.26
C ASN A 91 -5.66 -7.86 -41.10
N THR A 92 -5.10 -6.89 -40.38
CA THR A 92 -5.81 -6.16 -39.31
C THR A 92 -7.00 -5.38 -39.86
N LYS A 93 -6.82 -4.65 -40.97
CA LYS A 93 -7.91 -3.92 -41.64
C LYS A 93 -9.03 -4.87 -42.11
N LYS A 94 -8.67 -6.00 -42.74
CA LYS A 94 -9.63 -7.02 -43.18
C LYS A 94 -10.39 -7.63 -41.99
N ALA A 95 -9.69 -7.93 -40.89
CA ALA A 95 -10.30 -8.44 -39.67
C ALA A 95 -11.29 -7.43 -39.06
N ALA A 96 -10.91 -6.14 -39.04
CA ALA A 96 -11.79 -5.06 -38.58
C ALA A 96 -13.07 -4.96 -39.41
N GLN A 97 -12.95 -4.97 -40.74
CA GLN A 97 -14.11 -4.97 -41.65
C GLN A 97 -15.03 -6.16 -41.40
N LYS A 98 -14.47 -7.37 -41.26
CA LYS A 98 -15.23 -8.58 -40.96
C LYS A 98 -15.98 -8.45 -39.63
N TYR A 99 -15.31 -7.94 -38.59
CA TYR A 99 -15.91 -7.73 -37.28
C TYR A 99 -17.03 -6.68 -37.29
N ILE A 100 -16.83 -5.57 -38.02
CA ILE A 100 -17.84 -4.52 -38.16
C ILE A 100 -19.11 -5.06 -38.82
N LEU A 101 -18.97 -5.93 -39.84
CA LEU A 101 -20.10 -6.55 -40.53
C LEU A 101 -20.80 -7.61 -39.68
N ASN A 102 -20.03 -8.44 -38.97
CA ASN A 102 -20.56 -9.50 -38.13
C ASN A 102 -19.70 -9.66 -36.87
N PRO A 103 -20.06 -8.98 -35.77
CA PRO A 103 -19.32 -9.06 -34.51
C PRO A 103 -19.28 -10.50 -33.99
N TYR A 104 -18.11 -10.91 -33.52
CA TYR A 104 -17.91 -12.23 -32.90
C TYR A 104 -17.14 -12.09 -31.60
N ASN A 105 -17.10 -13.15 -30.80
CA ASN A 105 -16.31 -13.18 -29.57
C ASN A 105 -15.41 -14.41 -29.57
N SER A 106 -14.20 -14.26 -29.06
CA SER A 106 -13.21 -15.33 -28.93
C SER A 106 -12.57 -15.24 -27.55
N THR A 107 -12.54 -16.38 -26.85
CA THR A 107 -11.96 -16.48 -25.52
C THR A 107 -10.43 -16.58 -25.54
N TYR A 108 -9.84 -16.95 -26.69
CA TYR A 108 -8.41 -17.20 -26.82
C TYR A 108 -7.62 -15.98 -27.32
N THR A 109 -7.94 -15.52 -28.53
CA THR A 109 -7.44 -14.29 -29.16
C THR A 109 -8.46 -13.80 -30.17
N MET A 110 -8.56 -12.48 -30.35
CA MET A 110 -9.32 -11.85 -31.44
C MET A 110 -8.51 -11.76 -32.74
N GLY A 111 -7.31 -12.38 -32.76
CA GLY A 111 -6.40 -12.41 -33.89
C GLY A 111 -5.86 -11.01 -34.20
N PRO A 112 -5.81 -10.59 -35.48
CA PRO A 112 -5.34 -9.27 -35.86
C PRO A 112 -6.06 -8.09 -35.18
N LEU A 113 -7.31 -8.28 -34.73
CA LEU A 113 -8.09 -7.22 -34.05
C LEU A 113 -7.49 -6.77 -32.72
N GLU A 114 -6.64 -7.59 -32.09
CA GLU A 114 -5.98 -7.22 -30.82
C GLU A 114 -5.16 -5.93 -30.97
N LEU A 115 -4.65 -5.65 -32.18
CA LEU A 115 -3.93 -4.43 -32.54
C LEU A 115 -4.81 -3.16 -32.58
N LEU A 116 -6.14 -3.30 -32.54
CA LEU A 116 -7.12 -2.20 -32.55
C LEU A 116 -7.84 -2.02 -31.21
N ASN A 117 -7.46 -2.77 -30.17
CA ASN A 117 -8.02 -2.59 -28.84
C ASN A 117 -7.58 -1.21 -28.27
N PRO A 118 -8.51 -0.30 -27.95
CA PRO A 118 -8.19 1.11 -27.69
C PRO A 118 -7.42 1.36 -26.40
N ILE A 119 -7.63 0.53 -25.37
CA ILE A 119 -7.00 0.69 -24.05
C ILE A 119 -5.61 0.06 -23.94
N GLN A 120 -5.18 -0.68 -24.96
CA GLN A 120 -3.82 -1.22 -25.03
C GLN A 120 -2.82 -0.11 -25.35
N ARG A 121 -1.66 -0.12 -24.69
CA ARG A 121 -0.64 0.94 -24.69
C ARG A 121 0.77 0.45 -25.04
N PHE A 122 1.04 -0.85 -24.92
CA PHE A 122 2.37 -1.42 -25.18
C PHE A 122 2.28 -2.58 -26.15
N VAL A 123 3.33 -2.76 -26.92
CA VAL A 123 3.49 -3.88 -27.83
C VAL A 123 4.92 -4.42 -27.77
N GLY A 124 5.05 -5.74 -27.67
CA GLY A 124 6.32 -6.46 -27.81
C GLY A 124 6.22 -7.45 -28.95
N TYR A 125 7.36 -7.75 -29.57
CA TYR A 125 7.43 -8.60 -30.75
C TYR A 125 8.32 -9.79 -30.50
N GLY A 126 7.91 -10.95 -31.00
CA GLY A 126 8.68 -12.18 -30.97
C GLY A 126 8.49 -12.96 -32.27
N THR A 127 9.37 -13.92 -32.52
CA THR A 127 9.27 -14.81 -33.67
C THR A 127 9.11 -16.25 -33.18
N ARG A 128 8.10 -16.93 -33.71
CA ARG A 128 7.83 -18.34 -33.47
C ARG A 128 8.16 -19.12 -34.73
N ARG A 129 9.11 -20.05 -34.64
CA ARG A 129 9.48 -20.93 -35.75
C ARG A 129 8.85 -22.31 -35.55
N GLU A 130 8.09 -22.75 -36.54
CA GLU A 130 7.74 -24.15 -36.75
C GLU A 130 8.62 -24.73 -37.86
N GLU A 131 8.57 -26.05 -38.09
CA GLU A 131 9.50 -26.77 -38.97
C GLU A 131 9.66 -26.12 -40.36
N ASP A 132 8.57 -25.64 -40.96
CA ASP A 132 8.57 -25.02 -42.30
C ASP A 132 8.02 -23.58 -42.34
N SER A 133 7.69 -22.98 -41.18
CA SER A 133 7.04 -21.66 -41.14
C SER A 133 7.54 -20.79 -39.98
N SER A 134 7.57 -19.48 -40.22
CA SER A 134 7.94 -18.48 -39.23
C SER A 134 6.78 -17.52 -39.06
N PHE A 135 6.28 -17.42 -37.83
CA PHE A 135 5.22 -16.51 -37.46
C PHE A 135 5.76 -15.37 -36.61
N ILE A 136 5.23 -14.19 -36.86
CA ILE A 136 5.43 -13.00 -36.03
C ILE A 136 4.34 -12.97 -34.98
N ILE A 137 4.75 -12.85 -33.73
CA ILE A 137 3.85 -12.76 -32.60
C ILE A 137 3.97 -11.38 -32.00
N CYS A 138 2.85 -10.66 -31.95
CA CYS A 138 2.73 -9.39 -31.26
C CYS A 138 2.07 -9.67 -29.90
N ALA A 139 2.78 -9.44 -28.79
CA ALA A 139 2.17 -9.33 -27.48
C ALA A 139 1.73 -7.88 -27.27
N ILE A 140 0.51 -7.67 -26.81
CA ILE A 140 -0.13 -6.36 -26.66
C ILE A 140 -0.61 -6.21 -25.22
N GLY A 141 -0.08 -5.22 -24.50
CA GLY A 141 -0.44 -4.87 -23.13
C GLY A 141 -1.05 -3.47 -23.05
N THR A 142 -1.73 -3.08 -21.99
CA THR A 142 -1.63 -3.60 -20.62
C THR A 142 -2.87 -4.38 -20.13
N GLU A 143 -3.88 -4.59 -20.97
CA GLU A 143 -5.21 -5.00 -20.50
C GLU A 143 -5.53 -6.46 -20.81
N ASP A 144 -6.16 -7.14 -19.85
CA ASP A 144 -6.50 -8.56 -19.92
C ASP A 144 -7.67 -8.85 -20.88
N LYS A 145 -8.63 -7.92 -20.92
CA LYS A 145 -9.85 -8.01 -21.71
C LYS A 145 -9.66 -7.40 -23.09
N PHE A 146 -10.25 -8.08 -24.06
CA PHE A 146 -10.48 -7.45 -25.35
C PHE A 146 -11.64 -6.46 -25.22
N THR A 147 -11.37 -5.21 -25.60
CA THR A 147 -12.43 -4.21 -25.78
C THR A 147 -12.37 -3.72 -27.21
N PHE A 148 -13.52 -3.54 -27.82
CA PHE A 148 -13.65 -2.92 -29.13
C PHE A 148 -14.52 -1.68 -29.01
N PHE A 149 -14.23 -0.67 -29.83
CA PHE A 149 -14.99 0.57 -29.84
C PHE A 149 -16.32 0.40 -30.56
N ASP A 150 -17.23 1.36 -30.34
CA ASP A 150 -18.53 1.39 -31.02
C ASP A 150 -18.34 1.59 -32.53
N THR A 151 -18.69 0.55 -33.29
CA THR A 151 -18.56 0.54 -34.75
C THR A 151 -19.76 1.17 -35.47
N SER A 152 -20.80 1.59 -34.75
CA SER A 152 -22.03 2.14 -35.33
C SER A 152 -21.87 3.54 -35.91
N ARG A 153 -20.74 4.21 -35.65
CA ARG A 153 -20.47 5.63 -35.98
C ARG A 153 -21.45 6.62 -35.37
N LYS A 154 -22.17 6.22 -34.31
CA LYS A 154 -23.11 7.09 -33.58
C LYS A 154 -22.50 7.73 -32.34
N SER A 155 -21.30 7.31 -31.94
CA SER A 155 -20.56 7.91 -30.83
C SER A 155 -20.42 9.43 -31.05
N LYS A 156 -20.86 10.19 -30.04
CA LYS A 156 -20.67 11.65 -29.96
C LYS A 156 -19.41 12.03 -29.18
N LYS A 157 -18.61 11.05 -28.77
CA LYS A 157 -17.39 11.32 -28.03
C LYS A 157 -16.36 11.98 -28.94
N VAL A 158 -15.45 12.75 -28.36
CA VAL A 158 -14.37 13.40 -29.10
C VAL A 158 -13.16 12.47 -29.13
N PRO A 159 -12.57 12.16 -30.29
CA PRO A 159 -11.35 11.36 -30.37
C PRO A 159 -10.25 11.87 -29.42
N GLY A 160 -9.67 10.96 -28.63
CA GLY A 160 -8.63 11.29 -27.65
C GLY A 160 -9.09 12.13 -26.44
N SER A 161 -10.39 12.27 -26.17
CA SER A 161 -10.86 13.04 -25.00
C SER A 161 -10.78 12.29 -23.66
N GLU A 162 -10.60 10.97 -23.68
CA GLU A 162 -10.57 10.10 -22.50
C GLU A 162 -9.22 9.38 -22.40
N CYS A 163 -8.12 10.13 -22.52
CA CYS A 163 -6.77 9.58 -22.37
C CYS A 163 -6.46 9.21 -20.91
N HIS A 164 -5.65 8.17 -20.73
CA HIS A 164 -5.14 7.81 -19.41
C HIS A 164 -4.22 8.91 -18.85
N LYS A 165 -4.01 8.87 -17.53
CA LYS A 165 -3.03 9.73 -16.84
C LYS A 165 -1.66 9.59 -17.51
N ARG A 166 -0.95 10.72 -17.66
CA ARG A 166 0.30 10.89 -18.44
C ARG A 166 0.19 10.75 -19.96
N TYR A 167 -1.01 10.61 -20.51
CA TYR A 167 -1.24 10.68 -21.94
C TYR A 167 -1.96 11.98 -22.29
N LYS A 168 -1.72 12.48 -23.50
CA LYS A 168 -2.38 13.64 -24.06
C LYS A 168 -2.97 13.31 -25.42
N ASN A 169 -4.02 14.03 -25.77
CA ASN A 169 -4.58 13.94 -27.11
C ASN A 169 -3.61 14.51 -28.14
N LYS A 170 -3.33 13.75 -29.19
CA LYS A 170 -2.64 14.21 -30.40
C LYS A 170 -3.39 13.69 -31.62
N ASP A 171 -4.17 14.58 -32.22
CA ASP A 171 -4.96 14.32 -33.44
C ASP A 171 -5.89 13.10 -33.32
N GLY A 172 -6.53 12.95 -32.17
CA GLY A 172 -7.48 11.89 -31.85
C GLY A 172 -6.89 10.61 -31.27
N LEU A 173 -5.56 10.56 -31.12
CA LEU A 173 -4.84 9.45 -30.49
C LEU A 173 -4.26 9.89 -29.14
N CYS A 174 -4.40 9.06 -28.11
CA CYS A 174 -3.79 9.28 -26.80
C CYS A 174 -2.32 8.88 -26.83
N VAL A 175 -1.43 9.87 -26.87
CA VAL A 175 0.03 9.68 -26.93
C VAL A 175 0.67 9.96 -25.56
N PRO A 176 1.74 9.25 -25.16
CA PRO A 176 2.39 9.50 -23.89
C PRO A 176 2.98 10.92 -23.84
N ASN A 177 2.93 11.55 -22.66
CA ASN A 177 3.56 12.84 -22.42
C ASN A 177 5.08 12.75 -22.55
N ASN A 178 5.65 11.66 -22.03
CA ASN A 178 7.04 11.26 -22.21
C ASN A 178 7.11 9.74 -22.41
N GLU A 179 7.41 9.30 -23.63
CA GLU A 179 7.48 7.88 -23.98
C GLU A 179 8.52 7.12 -23.14
N ASN A 180 9.65 7.74 -22.82
CA ASN A 180 10.75 7.10 -22.08
C ASN A 180 10.44 6.88 -20.60
N GLU A 181 9.42 7.54 -20.08
CA GLU A 181 8.98 7.38 -18.70
C GLU A 181 7.94 6.29 -18.55
N GLU A 182 7.31 5.82 -19.62
CA GLU A 182 6.27 4.79 -19.56
C GLU A 182 6.86 3.37 -19.43
N SER A 183 6.16 2.49 -18.73
CA SER A 183 6.54 1.08 -18.60
C SER A 183 5.33 0.16 -18.68
N TYR A 184 5.50 -0.99 -19.33
CA TYR A 184 4.47 -2.04 -19.38
C TYR A 184 4.12 -2.54 -17.98
N PHE A 185 5.10 -2.57 -17.07
CA PHE A 185 4.89 -2.94 -15.68
C PHE A 185 4.14 -1.87 -14.89
N GLY A 186 4.00 -0.64 -15.40
CA GLY A 186 3.37 0.50 -14.73
C GLY A 186 4.32 1.24 -13.77
N HIS A 187 3.80 2.24 -13.06
CA HIS A 187 4.59 3.09 -12.18
C HIS A 187 4.28 2.78 -10.71
N PRO A 188 5.30 2.50 -9.87
CA PRO A 188 5.12 2.33 -8.43
C PRO A 188 4.43 3.54 -7.77
N GLN A 189 4.53 4.74 -8.34
CA GLN A 189 3.87 5.94 -7.84
C GLN A 189 2.35 5.90 -8.05
N ASP A 190 1.88 5.28 -9.13
CA ASP A 190 0.45 5.16 -9.41
C ASP A 190 -0.23 4.15 -8.50
N ILE A 191 0.51 3.12 -8.04
CA ILE A 191 -0.08 2.05 -7.22
C ILE A 191 -0.74 2.60 -5.96
N LEU A 192 -0.15 3.62 -5.34
CA LEU A 192 -0.66 4.22 -4.12
C LEU A 192 -2.00 4.90 -4.39
N GLU A 193 -2.09 5.64 -5.49
CA GLU A 193 -3.31 6.33 -5.90
C GLU A 193 -4.39 5.33 -6.30
N ASP A 194 -4.05 4.36 -7.15
CA ASP A 194 -4.95 3.33 -7.65
C ASP A 194 -5.52 2.47 -6.53
N VAL A 195 -4.66 1.98 -5.63
CA VAL A 195 -5.10 1.18 -4.47
C VAL A 195 -5.97 2.01 -3.54
N ASN A 196 -5.64 3.29 -3.31
CA ASN A 196 -6.48 4.15 -2.48
C ASN A 196 -7.84 4.43 -3.11
N GLN A 197 -7.90 4.55 -4.44
CA GLN A 197 -9.16 4.68 -5.16
C GLN A 197 -9.99 3.40 -5.04
N ILE A 198 -9.37 2.22 -5.23
CA ILE A 198 -10.01 0.92 -5.00
C ILE A 198 -10.54 0.84 -3.56
N ARG A 199 -9.73 1.17 -2.55
CA ARG A 199 -10.14 1.16 -1.14
C ARG A 199 -11.34 2.08 -0.88
N LYS A 200 -11.35 3.26 -1.49
CA LYS A 200 -12.47 4.21 -1.41
C LYS A 200 -13.74 3.61 -2.01
N ASP A 201 -13.66 3.02 -3.20
CA ASP A 201 -14.82 2.43 -3.88
C ASP A 201 -15.39 1.24 -3.10
N TYR A 202 -14.52 0.36 -2.60
CA TYR A 202 -14.93 -0.76 -1.76
C TYR A 202 -15.46 -0.32 -0.39
N SER A 203 -14.91 0.74 0.22
CA SER A 203 -15.42 1.28 1.49
C SER A 203 -16.85 1.75 1.38
N LYS A 204 -17.22 2.40 0.26
CA LYS A 204 -18.58 2.83 -0.04
C LYS A 204 -19.48 1.65 -0.35
N THR A 205 -19.00 0.75 -1.21
CA THR A 205 -19.78 -0.43 -1.65
C THR A 205 -20.17 -1.33 -0.49
N TYR A 206 -19.28 -1.51 0.49
CA TYR A 206 -19.48 -2.42 1.62
C TYR A 206 -19.70 -1.70 2.96
N ASN A 207 -19.88 -0.39 2.96
CA ASN A 207 -20.07 0.45 4.16
C ASN A 207 -19.02 0.19 5.26
N VAL A 208 -17.73 0.20 4.89
CA VAL A 208 -16.63 -0.07 5.82
C VAL A 208 -16.26 1.22 6.57
N PRO A 209 -16.62 1.38 7.86
CA PRO A 209 -16.52 2.67 8.54
C PRO A 209 -15.09 3.06 8.93
N ASN A 210 -14.16 2.12 8.92
CA ASN A 210 -12.77 2.30 9.35
C ASN A 210 -11.75 2.02 8.24
N MET A 211 -12.12 2.21 6.97
CA MET A 211 -11.17 2.09 5.85
C MET A 211 -10.22 3.29 5.83
N HIS A 212 -8.95 3.07 6.16
CA HIS A 212 -7.95 4.13 6.10
C HIS A 212 -7.36 4.31 4.71
N GLN A 213 -6.98 5.53 4.34
CA GLN A 213 -6.11 5.74 3.18
C GLN A 213 -4.71 5.18 3.50
N LEU A 214 -4.12 4.47 2.54
CA LEU A 214 -2.72 4.05 2.61
C LEU A 214 -1.80 5.24 2.35
N ILE A 215 -0.70 5.28 3.08
CA ILE A 215 0.36 6.28 3.00
C ILE A 215 1.66 5.55 2.64
N TRP A 216 2.43 6.11 1.72
CA TRP A 216 3.74 5.57 1.39
C TRP A 216 4.69 5.61 2.60
N SER A 217 5.46 4.55 2.82
CA SER A 217 6.42 4.49 3.93
C SER A 217 7.81 4.12 3.46
N ASP A 218 8.73 5.08 3.55
CA ASP A 218 10.14 4.88 3.23
C ASP A 218 10.82 3.88 4.20
N ASP A 219 10.38 3.83 5.45
CA ASP A 219 10.85 2.84 6.42
C ASP A 219 10.48 1.42 5.98
N LEU A 220 9.26 1.22 5.46
CA LEU A 220 8.86 -0.07 4.90
C LEU A 220 9.63 -0.41 3.63
N LEU A 221 9.90 0.59 2.79
CA LEU A 221 10.70 0.41 1.59
C LEU A 221 12.12 -0.05 1.93
N LYS A 222 12.78 0.58 2.91
CA LYS A 222 14.12 0.18 3.37
C LYS A 222 14.13 -1.25 3.90
N ASN A 223 13.12 -1.61 4.70
CA ASN A 223 12.98 -2.98 5.21
C ASN A 223 12.80 -3.99 4.07
N LEU A 224 12.01 -3.62 3.07
CA LEU A 224 11.73 -4.45 1.91
C LEU A 224 12.97 -4.65 1.01
N GLN A 225 13.74 -3.59 0.79
CA GLN A 225 15.00 -3.62 0.02
C GLN A 225 16.06 -4.51 0.70
N ASN A 226 16.13 -4.47 2.03
CA ASN A 226 17.08 -5.28 2.82
C ASN A 226 16.57 -6.69 3.13
N MET A 227 15.38 -7.06 2.63
CA MET A 227 14.75 -8.32 2.96
C MET A 227 15.44 -9.50 2.25
N ASP A 228 15.75 -10.55 3.01
CA ASP A 228 16.18 -11.84 2.48
C ASP A 228 14.97 -12.70 2.08
N TRP A 229 14.70 -12.73 0.78
CA TRP A 229 13.59 -13.46 0.15
C TRP A 229 13.75 -14.98 0.22
N ASN A 230 14.97 -15.48 0.43
CA ASN A 230 15.25 -16.92 0.50
C ASN A 230 14.88 -17.53 1.85
N ASN A 231 14.60 -16.71 2.86
CA ASN A 231 14.31 -17.15 4.23
C ASN A 231 12.82 -17.49 4.48
N ARG A 232 12.09 -17.90 3.43
CA ARG A 232 10.66 -18.30 3.46
C ARG A 232 9.73 -17.31 4.18
N PHE A 233 10.07 -16.03 4.19
CA PHE A 233 9.23 -14.99 4.80
C PHE A 233 8.84 -15.26 6.26
N ARG A 234 9.73 -15.81 7.09
CA ARG A 234 9.43 -16.14 8.51
C ARG A 234 8.82 -15.00 9.35
N ARG A 235 8.95 -13.73 8.92
CA ARG A 235 8.33 -12.53 9.54
C ARG A 235 7.13 -11.95 8.78
N ALA A 236 6.89 -12.38 7.53
CA ALA A 236 5.60 -12.14 6.90
C ALA A 236 4.53 -12.82 7.72
N HIS A 237 3.32 -12.26 7.72
CA HIS A 237 2.17 -12.77 8.48
C HIS A 237 2.29 -12.58 10.00
N VAL A 238 3.48 -12.20 10.51
CA VAL A 238 3.68 -11.81 11.92
C VAL A 238 3.68 -10.30 12.06
N THR A 239 4.51 -9.55 11.32
CA THR A 239 4.64 -8.08 11.53
C THR A 239 4.20 -7.25 10.32
N TRP A 240 4.06 -7.89 9.17
CA TRP A 240 3.70 -7.27 7.90
C TRP A 240 3.07 -8.32 6.98
N ARG A 241 2.17 -7.89 6.11
CA ARG A 241 1.63 -8.69 5.00
C ARG A 241 2.33 -8.23 3.73
N TYR A 242 2.20 -9.03 2.68
CA TYR A 242 2.72 -8.65 1.39
C TYR A 242 1.77 -9.05 0.26
N VAL A 243 1.84 -8.30 -0.83
CA VAL A 243 1.26 -8.67 -2.12
C VAL A 243 2.38 -8.80 -3.11
N TYR A 244 2.29 -9.84 -3.91
CA TYR A 244 3.12 -10.00 -5.08
C TYR A 244 2.34 -9.53 -6.30
N LEU A 245 2.82 -8.46 -6.94
CA LEU A 245 2.27 -8.00 -8.21
C LEU A 245 3.29 -8.25 -9.32
N LYS A 246 2.85 -8.96 -10.35
CA LYS A 246 3.60 -9.10 -11.60
C LYS A 246 3.58 -7.82 -12.44
N ILE A 247 2.52 -7.00 -12.29
CA ILE A 247 2.33 -5.72 -12.97
C ILE A 247 1.54 -4.76 -12.08
N TYR A 248 1.78 -3.45 -12.22
CA TYR A 248 1.07 -2.37 -11.54
C TYR A 248 -0.09 -1.86 -12.38
N ILE A 249 -1.15 -2.66 -12.48
CA ILE A 249 -2.35 -2.26 -13.21
C ILE A 249 -3.56 -2.39 -12.33
N LYS A 250 -4.25 -1.26 -12.15
CA LYS A 250 -5.49 -1.16 -11.41
C LYS A 250 -6.53 -2.21 -11.83
N THR A 251 -6.75 -2.38 -13.13
CA THR A 251 -7.75 -3.32 -13.67
C THR A 251 -7.42 -4.78 -13.34
N SER A 252 -6.13 -5.15 -13.30
CA SER A 252 -5.70 -6.49 -12.88
C SER A 252 -6.04 -6.76 -11.41
N ILE A 253 -5.79 -5.77 -10.54
CA ILE A 253 -6.16 -5.81 -9.12
C ILE A 253 -7.69 -5.94 -8.98
N GLU A 254 -8.46 -5.10 -9.68
CA GLU A 254 -9.92 -5.12 -9.66
C GLU A 254 -10.51 -6.46 -10.16
N SER A 255 -9.90 -7.06 -11.17
CA SER A 255 -10.31 -8.37 -11.72
C SER A 255 -10.13 -9.50 -10.69
N GLU A 256 -8.98 -9.51 -9.99
CA GLU A 256 -8.71 -10.45 -8.90
C GLU A 256 -9.70 -10.26 -7.74
N LEU A 257 -9.94 -9.00 -7.35
CA LEU A 257 -10.92 -8.68 -6.32
C LEU A 257 -12.33 -9.13 -6.72
N SER A 258 -12.78 -8.82 -7.94
CA SER A 258 -14.10 -9.24 -8.44
C SER A 258 -14.25 -10.76 -8.40
N THR A 259 -13.20 -11.51 -8.75
CA THR A 259 -13.20 -12.98 -8.68
C THR A 259 -13.46 -13.49 -7.27
N PHE A 260 -12.89 -12.84 -6.25
CA PHE A 260 -13.18 -13.18 -4.85
C PHE A 260 -14.59 -12.76 -4.44
N PHE A 261 -15.01 -11.53 -4.75
CA PHE A 261 -16.32 -11.02 -4.31
C PHE A 261 -17.51 -11.71 -4.98
N ASN A 262 -17.33 -12.34 -6.14
CA ASN A 262 -18.34 -13.15 -6.81
C ASN A 262 -18.53 -14.55 -6.20
N LYS A 263 -17.65 -14.98 -5.29
CA LYS A 263 -17.76 -16.27 -4.60
C LYS A 263 -18.92 -16.30 -3.60
N THR A 264 -19.43 -17.50 -3.33
CA THR A 264 -20.41 -17.73 -2.27
C THR A 264 -19.80 -17.44 -0.88
N PRO A 265 -20.64 -17.18 0.15
CA PRO A 265 -20.14 -16.96 1.52
C PRO A 265 -19.31 -18.12 2.09
N LEU A 266 -19.57 -19.36 1.68
CA LEU A 266 -18.78 -20.53 2.11
C LEU A 266 -17.41 -20.54 1.43
N GLU A 267 -17.37 -20.34 0.11
CA GLU A 267 -16.11 -20.29 -0.65
C GLU A 267 -15.22 -19.13 -0.21
N LYS A 268 -15.79 -17.96 0.10
CA LYS A 268 -15.02 -16.83 0.66
C LYS A 268 -14.34 -17.20 1.97
N ARG A 269 -15.06 -17.86 2.88
CA ARG A 269 -14.52 -18.33 4.16
C ARG A 269 -13.41 -19.36 3.97
N LEU A 270 -13.63 -20.35 3.09
CA LEU A 270 -12.63 -21.36 2.78
C LEU A 270 -11.38 -20.74 2.13
N PHE A 271 -11.56 -19.79 1.21
CA PHE A 271 -10.46 -19.08 0.58
C PHE A 271 -9.60 -18.34 1.60
N ILE A 272 -10.20 -17.56 2.50
CA ILE A 272 -9.47 -16.84 3.54
C ILE A 272 -8.75 -17.81 4.48
N ARG A 273 -9.45 -18.87 4.93
CA ARG A 273 -8.88 -19.85 5.86
C ARG A 273 -7.67 -20.57 5.27
N ASN A 274 -7.79 -21.04 4.03
CA ASN A 274 -6.74 -21.81 3.36
C ASN A 274 -5.50 -20.97 3.01
N ASN A 275 -5.65 -19.65 2.94
CA ASN A 275 -4.56 -18.71 2.60
C ASN A 275 -4.20 -17.79 3.79
N SER A 276 -4.55 -18.19 5.01
CA SER A 276 -4.27 -17.42 6.23
C SER A 276 -2.76 -17.27 6.48
N ASP A 277 -2.01 -18.34 6.23
CA ASP A 277 -0.56 -18.43 6.38
C ASP A 277 0.24 -17.95 5.16
N THR A 278 -0.43 -17.49 4.11
CA THR A 278 0.17 -16.97 2.87
C THR A 278 -0.43 -15.61 2.52
N THR A 279 -0.06 -15.04 1.36
CA THR A 279 -0.68 -13.81 0.85
C THR A 279 -2.11 -14.09 0.34
N LEU A 280 -3.05 -13.18 0.64
CA LEU A 280 -4.40 -13.16 0.08
C LEU A 280 -4.46 -12.46 -1.28
N GLY A 281 -3.31 -12.19 -1.90
CA GLY A 281 -3.21 -11.49 -3.18
C GLY A 281 -3.77 -10.09 -3.09
N SER A 282 -4.52 -9.66 -4.10
CA SER A 282 -5.08 -8.29 -4.15
C SER A 282 -6.00 -7.94 -2.97
N LEU A 283 -6.53 -8.92 -2.23
CA LEU A 283 -7.37 -8.66 -1.05
C LEU A 283 -6.59 -8.00 0.10
N GLU A 284 -5.28 -8.16 0.17
CA GLU A 284 -4.49 -7.51 1.22
C GLU A 284 -4.62 -5.98 1.14
N PHE A 285 -4.82 -5.43 -0.07
CA PHE A 285 -5.05 -4.00 -0.26
C PHE A 285 -6.35 -3.49 0.35
N LEU A 286 -7.30 -4.37 0.68
CA LEU A 286 -8.60 -4.00 1.23
C LEU A 286 -8.66 -4.13 2.76
N ASN A 287 -7.53 -4.37 3.44
CA ASN A 287 -7.51 -4.39 4.90
C ASN A 287 -7.80 -2.97 5.47
N PRO A 288 -8.93 -2.74 6.14
CA PRO A 288 -9.32 -1.40 6.57
C PRO A 288 -8.35 -0.78 7.58
N LEU A 289 -7.74 -1.61 8.43
CA LEU A 289 -6.83 -1.17 9.48
C LEU A 289 -5.46 -0.79 8.96
N GLN A 290 -5.15 -1.16 7.72
CA GLN A 290 -3.87 -0.88 7.12
C GLN A 290 -3.72 0.59 6.76
N LYS A 291 -2.55 1.17 7.07
CA LYS A 291 -2.26 2.59 6.88
C LYS A 291 -1.00 2.85 6.06
N PHE A 292 -0.12 1.85 5.94
CA PHE A 292 1.17 2.04 5.28
C PHE A 292 1.38 1.00 4.18
N ILE A 293 2.01 1.45 3.11
CA ILE A 293 2.39 0.65 1.95
C ILE A 293 3.77 1.07 1.48
N ALA A 294 4.55 0.11 1.04
CA ALA A 294 5.74 0.36 0.23
C ALA A 294 5.84 -0.71 -0.84
N CYS A 295 6.45 -0.36 -1.97
CA CYS A 295 6.66 -1.26 -3.07
C CYS A 295 8.11 -1.15 -3.52
N SER A 296 8.78 -2.29 -3.72
CA SER A 296 10.09 -2.36 -4.35
C SER A 296 10.04 -3.34 -5.50
N GLN A 297 10.60 -2.94 -6.63
CA GLN A 297 10.87 -3.84 -7.73
C GLN A 297 12.12 -4.67 -7.42
N LYS A 298 12.08 -5.98 -7.64
CA LYS A 298 13.25 -6.87 -7.57
C LYS A 298 13.25 -7.78 -8.79
N GLU A 299 14.33 -7.74 -9.57
CA GLU A 299 14.59 -8.50 -10.80
C GLU A 299 13.43 -8.56 -11.82
N SER A 300 13.64 -7.92 -12.99
CA SER A 300 12.93 -7.99 -14.29
C SER A 300 11.39 -8.06 -14.38
N SER A 301 10.62 -8.10 -13.29
CA SER A 301 9.14 -8.09 -13.35
C SER A 301 8.41 -7.98 -12.00
N LEU A 302 9.10 -8.02 -10.86
CA LEU A 302 8.41 -8.35 -9.60
C LEU A 302 8.34 -7.15 -8.67
N CYS A 303 7.14 -6.61 -8.41
CA CYS A 303 6.95 -5.85 -7.18
C CYS A 303 6.53 -6.73 -6.05
N SER A 304 7.27 -6.58 -4.97
CA SER A 304 6.82 -6.96 -3.67
C SER A 304 6.30 -5.74 -2.96
N ILE A 305 5.06 -5.79 -2.52
CA ILE A 305 4.43 -4.69 -1.82
C ILE A 305 4.32 -5.11 -0.37
N LEU A 306 4.97 -4.38 0.50
CA LEU A 306 4.90 -4.60 1.93
C LEU A 306 3.78 -3.75 2.50
N LEU A 307 2.83 -4.44 3.11
CA LEU A 307 1.61 -3.90 3.67
C LEU A 307 1.70 -4.09 5.19
N VAL A 308 2.03 -3.04 5.94
CA VAL A 308 2.03 -3.13 7.41
C VAL A 308 0.64 -2.82 7.92
N ASN A 309 -0.08 -3.90 8.17
CA ASN A 309 -0.85 -4.17 9.38
C ASN A 309 -1.59 -5.50 9.14
N GLN A 310 -1.47 -6.49 10.02
CA GLN A 310 -2.59 -7.40 10.22
C GLN A 310 -2.72 -7.81 11.68
N MET A 311 -3.93 -7.60 12.19
CA MET A 311 -4.51 -8.53 13.14
C MET A 311 -4.54 -9.91 12.47
N ARG A 312 -4.14 -10.93 13.24
CA ARG A 312 -4.52 -12.32 13.00
C ARG A 312 -6.02 -12.39 12.74
N PHE A 313 -6.46 -12.95 11.62
CA PHE A 313 -7.82 -13.48 11.57
C PHE A 313 -7.91 -14.56 12.66
N PRO A 314 -8.86 -14.49 13.61
CA PRO A 314 -8.89 -15.44 14.71
C PRO A 314 -9.10 -16.85 14.19
N ASP A 315 -8.28 -17.80 14.68
CA ASP A 315 -8.27 -19.22 14.30
C ASP A 315 -9.58 -19.97 14.64
N ARG A 316 -10.56 -19.30 15.27
CA ARG A 316 -11.90 -19.82 15.54
C ARG A 316 -12.96 -18.74 15.30
N ILE A 317 -13.72 -18.92 14.21
CA ILE A 317 -15.05 -18.34 14.07
C ILE A 317 -16.01 -19.30 14.79
N VAL A 318 -16.51 -18.90 15.95
CA VAL A 318 -17.57 -19.66 16.64
C VAL A 318 -18.83 -19.54 15.78
N ILE A 319 -19.40 -20.71 15.45
CA ILE A 319 -20.58 -20.85 14.59
C ILE A 319 -21.79 -20.36 15.37
N GLY A 320 -22.37 -19.25 14.92
CA GLY A 320 -23.71 -18.80 15.28
C GLY A 320 -24.49 -18.49 14.01
N ASP A 321 -25.62 -19.16 13.82
CA ASP A 321 -26.53 -18.95 12.70
C ASP A 321 -27.28 -17.64 12.89
N THR A 322 -26.67 -16.51 12.50
CA THR A 322 -27.31 -15.28 11.98
C THR A 322 -26.30 -14.11 11.97
N GLY A 323 -26.10 -13.47 10.81
CA GLY A 323 -25.68 -12.05 10.75
C GLY A 323 -24.21 -11.67 11.05
N MET A 324 -23.22 -12.36 10.50
CA MET A 324 -21.80 -12.20 10.88
C MET A 324 -21.02 -10.98 10.32
N ILE A 325 -21.61 -10.10 9.49
CA ILE A 325 -20.88 -8.94 8.93
C ILE A 325 -21.03 -7.68 9.80
N VAL A 326 -22.12 -7.58 10.57
CA VAL A 326 -22.41 -6.39 11.39
C VAL A 326 -21.76 -6.47 12.78
N GLU A 327 -21.65 -7.67 13.37
CA GLU A 327 -20.97 -7.85 14.66
C GLU A 327 -19.45 -7.65 14.61
N PHE A 328 -18.80 -8.00 13.49
CA PHE A 328 -17.34 -7.86 13.33
C PHE A 328 -16.89 -6.40 13.30
N VAL A 329 -17.72 -5.51 12.73
CA VAL A 329 -17.49 -4.06 12.70
C VAL A 329 -17.83 -3.42 14.06
N TRP A 330 -18.80 -3.96 14.79
CA TRP A 330 -19.24 -3.43 16.09
C TRP A 330 -18.26 -3.74 17.24
N GLN A 331 -17.70 -4.96 17.30
CA GLN A 331 -16.71 -5.32 18.34
C GLN A 331 -15.39 -4.55 18.23
N LEU A 332 -15.03 -4.07 17.02
CA LEU A 332 -13.83 -3.27 16.80
C LEU A 332 -13.98 -1.80 17.24
N ASN A 333 -15.21 -1.33 17.48
CA ASN A 333 -15.53 0.07 17.73
C ASN A 333 -15.74 0.42 19.23
N GLN A 334 -15.70 -0.57 20.14
CA GLN A 334 -16.21 -0.40 21.51
C GLN A 334 -15.17 -0.21 22.63
N LYS A 335 -13.87 0.00 22.35
CA LYS A 335 -12.91 0.40 23.41
C LYS A 335 -12.00 1.53 22.96
N LYS A 336 -12.56 2.75 23.05
CA LYS A 336 -11.78 3.98 23.26
C LYS A 336 -10.88 3.79 24.49
N ASN A 337 -9.64 4.25 24.37
CA ASN A 337 -8.66 4.58 25.42
C ASN A 337 -8.63 3.67 26.64
N LEU A 338 -7.55 2.91 26.86
CA LEU A 338 -6.96 2.71 28.20
C LEU A 338 -5.75 1.78 28.13
N ILE A 339 -4.54 2.35 28.21
CA ILE A 339 -3.42 1.82 29.01
C ILE A 339 -2.71 3.07 29.52
N LEU A 340 -2.76 3.35 30.82
CA LEU A 340 -2.01 4.46 31.42
C LEU A 340 -0.80 3.92 32.18
N VAL A 341 0.15 3.38 31.41
CA VAL A 341 1.56 3.54 31.80
C VAL A 341 1.92 4.95 31.34
N ALA A 342 2.40 5.81 32.24
CA ALA A 342 2.71 7.18 31.88
C ALA A 342 4.00 7.24 31.06
N TRP A 343 4.02 8.03 29.99
CA TRP A 343 5.27 8.28 29.27
C TRP A 343 6.29 8.94 30.19
N SER A 344 7.53 8.44 30.21
CA SER A 344 8.60 8.99 31.05
C SER A 344 9.74 9.55 30.20
N ASN A 345 9.88 10.88 30.19
CA ASN A 345 11.02 11.54 29.56
C ASN A 345 12.34 11.09 30.18
N LYS A 346 12.37 10.82 31.49
CA LYS A 346 13.56 10.29 32.19
C LYS A 346 13.96 8.92 31.65
N LEU A 347 12.99 8.02 31.39
CA LEU A 347 13.30 6.73 30.78
C LEU A 347 13.69 6.87 29.30
N ALA A 348 13.14 7.86 28.58
CA ALA A 348 13.53 8.16 27.21
C ALA A 348 14.99 8.64 27.12
N GLU A 349 15.40 9.55 28.02
CA GLU A 349 16.78 10.05 28.17
C GLU A 349 17.74 8.91 28.53
N VAL A 350 17.33 7.97 29.38
CA VAL A 350 18.11 6.76 29.67
C VAL A 350 18.23 5.87 28.44
N LEU A 351 17.15 5.69 27.68
CA LEU A 351 17.14 4.80 26.51
C LEU A 351 17.97 5.36 25.35
N GLU A 352 17.91 6.67 25.09
CA GLU A 352 18.49 7.32 23.91
C GLU A 352 19.97 6.97 23.65
N PRO A 353 20.90 7.03 24.61
CA PRO A 353 22.31 6.72 24.36
C PRO A 353 22.64 5.22 24.34
N LEU A 354 21.75 4.34 24.80
CA LEU A 354 22.08 2.92 24.98
C LEU A 354 22.02 2.12 23.67
N TYR A 355 23.01 1.24 23.44
CA TYR A 355 22.89 0.17 22.44
C TYR A 355 22.13 -1.03 23.01
N MET A 356 21.71 -1.96 22.15
CA MET A 356 20.97 -3.16 22.56
C MET A 356 21.67 -3.97 23.65
N THR A 357 22.99 -4.12 23.57
CA THR A 357 23.80 -4.82 24.59
C THR A 357 23.78 -4.10 25.93
N ASP A 358 23.75 -2.77 25.91
CA ASP A 358 23.75 -1.94 27.11
C ASP A 358 22.36 -1.94 27.77
N VAL A 359 21.29 -1.94 26.95
CA VAL A 359 19.92 -2.13 27.45
C VAL A 359 19.82 -3.45 28.24
N ARG A 360 20.33 -4.56 27.68
CA ARG A 360 20.30 -5.87 28.35
C ARG A 360 21.07 -5.89 29.67
N SER A 361 22.27 -5.32 29.68
CA SER A 361 23.16 -5.34 30.86
C SER A 361 22.72 -4.38 31.99
N GLN A 362 21.96 -3.35 31.67
CA GLN A 362 21.49 -2.35 32.64
C GLN A 362 20.05 -2.59 33.11
N ALA A 363 19.32 -3.46 32.43
CA ALA A 363 17.99 -3.90 32.85
C ALA A 363 18.00 -4.59 34.23
N LYS A 364 16.81 -4.76 34.80
CA LYS A 364 16.55 -5.43 36.09
C LYS A 364 17.12 -4.71 37.32
N LYS A 365 17.67 -3.49 37.17
CA LYS A 365 18.12 -2.63 38.28
C LYS A 365 17.04 -1.67 38.74
N THR A 366 16.59 -0.79 37.84
CA THR A 366 15.60 0.28 38.11
C THR A 366 14.52 0.35 37.03
N TRP A 367 14.55 -0.59 36.09
CA TRP A 367 13.61 -0.72 35.00
C TRP A 367 13.81 -2.09 34.33
N ARG A 368 12.79 -2.52 33.62
CA ARG A 368 12.78 -3.68 32.71
C ARG A 368 12.64 -3.21 31.28
N TYR A 369 12.75 -4.10 30.31
CA TYR A 369 12.57 -3.73 28.92
C TYR A 369 11.89 -4.83 28.13
N GLU A 370 11.35 -4.47 26.97
CA GLU A 370 10.84 -5.40 25.98
C GLU A 370 11.10 -4.88 24.56
N ALA A 371 11.33 -5.80 23.62
CA ALA A 371 11.62 -5.47 22.23
C ALA A 371 10.40 -5.68 21.34
N LEU A 372 9.97 -4.61 20.69
CA LEU A 372 8.89 -4.59 19.71
C LEU A 372 9.48 -4.47 18.31
N ASN A 373 8.79 -5.04 17.33
CA ASN A 373 9.20 -4.90 15.93
C ASN A 373 8.72 -3.57 15.32
N THR A 374 7.55 -3.08 15.74
CA THR A 374 6.97 -1.80 15.24
C THR A 374 6.13 -1.13 16.35
N TYR A 375 5.87 0.19 16.28
CA TYR A 375 4.97 0.85 17.23
C TYR A 375 3.51 0.45 16.97
N VAL A 376 3.21 0.14 15.71
CA VAL A 376 1.89 -0.17 15.21
C VAL A 376 1.60 -1.66 15.42
N ASN A 377 0.38 -2.04 15.80
CA ASN A 377 -0.02 -3.44 16.05
C ASN A 377 0.72 -4.21 17.15
N SER A 378 1.78 -3.67 17.76
CA SER A 378 2.43 -4.36 18.88
C SER A 378 1.44 -4.71 19.98
N ILE A 379 0.40 -3.89 20.17
CA ILE A 379 -0.71 -4.20 21.08
C ILE A 379 -1.46 -5.50 20.71
N TYR A 380 -1.63 -5.83 19.43
CA TYR A 380 -2.27 -7.09 19.01
C TYR A 380 -1.38 -8.29 19.27
N HIS A 381 -0.07 -8.16 19.05
CA HIS A 381 0.90 -9.22 19.39
C HIS A 381 0.96 -9.45 20.89
N ILE A 382 1.10 -8.37 21.65
CA ILE A 382 1.05 -8.41 23.12
C ILE A 382 -0.24 -9.09 23.55
N LYS A 383 -1.40 -8.66 23.05
CA LYS A 383 -2.69 -9.26 23.41
C LYS A 383 -2.77 -10.74 23.03
N ALA A 384 -2.31 -11.14 21.85
CA ALA A 384 -2.37 -12.53 21.41
C ALA A 384 -1.49 -13.45 22.28
N ASP A 385 -0.26 -13.03 22.57
CA ASP A 385 0.67 -13.81 23.38
C ASP A 385 0.22 -13.86 24.85
N VAL A 386 -0.28 -12.75 25.38
CA VAL A 386 -0.93 -12.66 26.69
C VAL A 386 -2.15 -13.59 26.77
N THR A 387 -3.06 -13.53 25.80
CA THR A 387 -4.24 -14.42 25.76
C THR A 387 -3.81 -15.88 25.76
N ARG A 388 -2.84 -16.25 24.91
CA ARG A 388 -2.30 -17.61 24.85
C ARG A 388 -1.77 -18.05 26.22
N PHE A 389 -1.01 -17.19 26.90
CA PHE A 389 -0.54 -17.46 28.25
C PHE A 389 -1.70 -17.70 29.22
N PHE A 390 -2.75 -16.88 29.18
CA PHE A 390 -3.91 -17.04 30.06
C PHE A 390 -4.79 -18.27 29.74
N GLU A 391 -4.78 -18.76 28.51
CA GLU A 391 -5.45 -19.99 28.09
C GLU A 391 -4.72 -21.27 28.54
N MET A 392 -3.43 -21.18 28.90
CA MET A 392 -2.67 -22.33 29.41
C MET A 392 -3.23 -22.84 30.74
N ASN A 393 -3.11 -24.16 30.95
CA ASN A 393 -3.39 -24.76 32.24
C ASN A 393 -2.36 -24.33 33.31
N ARG A 394 -2.67 -24.56 34.59
CA ARG A 394 -1.85 -24.10 35.72
C ARG A 394 -0.39 -24.57 35.65
N THR A 395 -0.16 -25.83 35.29
CA THR A 395 1.19 -26.41 35.18
C THR A 395 1.97 -25.79 34.03
N ALA A 396 1.33 -25.62 32.87
CA ALA A 396 1.94 -24.98 31.70
C ALA A 396 2.29 -23.51 31.97
N LYS A 397 1.42 -22.76 32.66
CA LYS A 397 1.73 -21.38 33.10
C LYS A 397 2.95 -21.33 34.00
N LYS A 398 3.03 -22.21 35.00
CA LYS A 398 4.18 -22.28 35.92
C LYS A 398 5.47 -22.56 35.15
N ASN A 399 5.47 -23.59 34.30
CA ASN A 399 6.65 -23.95 33.51
C ASN A 399 7.05 -22.83 32.55
N HIS A 400 6.08 -22.09 31.98
CA HIS A 400 6.36 -20.96 31.10
C HIS A 400 7.01 -19.79 31.85
N ILE A 401 6.51 -19.42 33.03
CA ILE A 401 7.12 -18.39 33.88
C ILE A 401 8.53 -18.82 34.31
N GLU A 402 8.72 -20.07 34.73
CA GLU A 402 10.02 -20.60 35.14
C GLU A 402 11.03 -20.53 33.99
N TYR A 403 10.62 -20.98 32.79
CA TYR A 403 11.44 -20.87 31.58
C TYR A 403 11.85 -19.42 31.24
N LEU A 404 10.94 -18.47 31.39
CA LEU A 404 11.22 -17.05 31.10
C LEU A 404 12.02 -16.36 32.20
N SER A 405 11.99 -16.88 33.44
CA SER A 405 12.74 -16.31 34.56
C SER A 405 14.26 -16.36 34.33
N ASP A 406 14.72 -17.37 33.57
CA ASP A 406 16.11 -17.54 33.14
C ASP A 406 16.48 -16.67 31.91
N LYS A 407 15.54 -15.87 31.38
CA LYS A 407 15.74 -14.98 30.23
C LYS A 407 15.92 -13.52 30.67
N ASP A 408 16.38 -12.67 29.74
CA ASP A 408 16.57 -11.25 29.97
C ASP A 408 15.24 -10.50 30.17
N THR A 409 14.17 -10.93 29.50
CA THR A 409 12.81 -10.38 29.63
C THR A 409 11.79 -11.51 29.84
N MET A 410 10.65 -11.16 30.42
CA MET A 410 9.44 -12.00 30.49
C MET A 410 8.59 -11.90 29.22
N ASP A 411 9.20 -11.51 28.09
CA ASP A 411 8.55 -11.31 26.80
C ASP A 411 7.34 -10.36 26.91
N ARG A 412 6.24 -10.63 26.20
CA ARG A 412 5.02 -9.80 26.21
C ARG A 412 4.37 -9.64 27.57
N LEU A 413 4.73 -10.46 28.58
CA LEU A 413 4.23 -10.30 29.94
C LEU A 413 4.85 -9.10 30.67
N GLU A 414 5.97 -8.55 30.19
CA GLU A 414 6.58 -7.33 30.76
C GLU A 414 5.58 -6.16 30.82
N PHE A 415 4.70 -6.06 29.83
CA PHE A 415 3.64 -5.03 29.78
C PHE A 415 2.52 -5.22 30.80
N LEU A 416 2.47 -6.36 31.50
CA LEU A 416 1.49 -6.68 32.54
C LEU A 416 2.08 -6.64 33.94
N ASN A 417 3.35 -6.27 34.09
CA ASN A 417 4.00 -6.19 35.38
C ASN A 417 3.41 -5.03 36.20
N PRO A 418 2.65 -5.30 37.29
CA PRO A 418 1.94 -4.26 38.04
C PRO A 418 2.86 -3.33 38.81
N LEU A 419 4.15 -3.67 38.92
CA LEU A 419 5.16 -2.79 39.52
C LEU A 419 5.55 -1.61 38.61
N GLN A 420 5.24 -1.70 37.30
CA GLN A 420 5.62 -0.69 36.33
C GLN A 420 4.56 0.41 36.25
N LYS A 421 5.02 1.66 36.35
CA LYS A 421 4.18 2.87 36.34
C LYS A 421 4.46 3.76 35.13
N THR A 422 5.65 3.61 34.54
CA THR A 422 6.13 4.45 33.44
C THR A 422 6.75 3.65 32.32
N ILE A 423 6.65 4.17 31.10
CA ILE A 423 7.21 3.56 29.89
C ILE A 423 7.89 4.63 29.03
N ALA A 424 8.97 4.26 28.37
CA ALA A 424 9.52 5.04 27.26
C ALA A 424 10.01 4.09 26.18
N CYS A 425 9.75 4.42 24.93
CA CYS A 425 10.13 3.57 23.81
C CYS A 425 10.99 4.33 22.80
N GLY A 426 11.94 3.65 22.17
CA GLY A 426 12.88 4.25 21.23
C GLY A 426 13.36 3.25 20.19
N ARG A 427 13.60 3.74 18.97
CA ARG A 427 14.11 2.93 17.85
C ARG A 427 15.60 2.65 18.08
N LYS A 428 16.01 1.39 17.94
CA LYS A 428 17.40 0.93 18.07
C LYS A 428 17.77 0.06 16.87
N GLU A 429 18.95 0.32 16.33
CA GLU A 429 19.54 -0.45 15.24
C GLU A 429 20.59 -1.39 15.81
N GLU A 430 20.48 -2.68 15.51
CA GLU A 430 21.48 -3.66 15.92
C GLU A 430 22.60 -3.73 14.87
N ARG A 431 23.86 -3.44 15.27
CA ARG A 431 25.02 -3.60 14.38
C ARG A 431 25.35 -5.09 14.25
N GLY A 432 24.87 -5.72 13.18
CA GLY A 432 25.16 -7.10 12.77
C GLY A 432 24.78 -7.36 11.30
N TYR A 433 24.96 -8.60 10.82
CA TYR A 433 24.83 -9.03 9.41
C TYR A 433 23.46 -8.76 8.72
N ARG A 434 22.45 -8.22 9.42
CA ARG A 434 21.08 -7.99 8.90
C ARG A 434 20.47 -6.61 9.18
N GLY A 435 21.18 -5.67 9.82
CA GLY A 435 20.70 -4.29 10.02
C GLY A 435 19.28 -4.17 10.58
N GLU A 436 18.90 -5.04 11.52
CA GLU A 436 17.53 -5.11 12.03
C GLU A 436 17.22 -3.94 12.96
N ILE A 437 16.01 -3.39 12.81
CA ILE A 437 15.52 -2.26 13.57
C ILE A 437 14.48 -2.75 14.57
N TYR A 438 14.73 -2.53 15.85
CA TYR A 438 13.82 -2.82 16.95
C TYR A 438 13.33 -1.53 17.60
N ILE A 439 12.13 -1.57 18.16
CA ILE A 439 11.66 -0.58 19.11
C ILE A 439 11.82 -1.17 20.49
N ILE A 440 12.63 -0.53 21.30
CA ILE A 440 12.86 -0.94 22.68
C ILE A 440 12.01 -0.09 23.57
N CYS A 441 11.23 -0.74 24.42
CA CYS A 441 10.45 -0.08 25.45
C CYS A 441 11.05 -0.39 26.82
N LEU A 442 11.49 0.65 27.55
CA LEU A 442 11.85 0.55 28.96
C LEU A 442 10.60 0.73 29.81
N LEU A 443 10.41 -0.13 30.80
CA LEU A 443 9.33 -0.08 31.78
C LEU A 443 9.95 0.16 33.15
N GLY A 444 9.53 1.23 33.84
CA GLY A 444 10.02 1.57 35.18
C GLY A 444 8.86 1.83 36.14
N PRO A 445 9.12 1.94 37.46
CA PRO A 445 10.44 2.19 38.07
C PRO A 445 11.13 0.96 38.66
N GLU A 446 10.57 -0.24 38.49
CA GLU A 446 11.07 -1.42 39.19
C GLU A 446 11.88 -2.33 38.26
N GLY A 447 13.03 -2.81 38.72
CA GLY A 447 13.81 -3.83 38.00
C GLY A 447 13.20 -5.24 38.10
N ASN A 448 12.35 -5.46 39.11
CA ASN A 448 11.78 -6.76 39.40
C ASN A 448 10.56 -7.05 38.53
N PHE A 449 10.38 -8.33 38.20
CA PHE A 449 9.16 -8.81 37.57
C PHE A 449 8.24 -9.42 38.62
N THR A 450 6.98 -9.05 38.56
CA THR A 450 5.91 -9.81 39.19
C THR A 450 4.73 -9.87 38.24
N ILE A 451 3.91 -10.90 38.39
CA ILE A 451 2.61 -11.01 37.72
C ILE A 451 1.57 -11.23 38.79
N PHE A 452 0.39 -10.64 38.61
CA PHE A 452 -0.72 -10.80 39.54
C PHE A 452 -1.14 -12.28 39.65
N ASP A 453 -1.87 -12.61 40.71
CA ASP A 453 -2.34 -13.97 40.95
C ASP A 453 -3.20 -14.46 39.77
N THR A 454 -2.65 -15.43 39.02
CA THR A 454 -3.28 -16.02 37.83
C THR A 454 -4.25 -17.16 38.15
N THR A 455 -4.46 -17.46 39.44
CA THR A 455 -5.42 -18.48 39.90
C THR A 455 -6.86 -17.96 39.93
N PHE A 456 -7.07 -16.64 39.74
CA PHE A 456 -8.38 -15.97 39.81
C PHE A 456 -9.10 -16.14 41.17
N GLN A 457 -8.35 -16.41 42.24
CA GLN A 457 -8.89 -16.62 43.60
C GLN A 457 -8.95 -15.33 44.43
N SER A 458 -8.44 -14.22 43.91
CA SER A 458 -8.52 -12.92 44.57
C SER A 458 -9.98 -12.45 44.64
N HIS A 459 -10.46 -12.19 45.86
CA HIS A 459 -11.76 -11.56 46.12
C HIS A 459 -11.70 -10.02 46.15
N ALA A 460 -10.52 -9.43 45.94
CA ALA A 460 -10.37 -7.98 45.93
C ALA A 460 -10.94 -7.39 44.63
N SER A 461 -11.72 -6.30 44.74
CA SER A 461 -12.21 -5.55 43.58
C SER A 461 -11.06 -4.93 42.80
N ALA A 462 -11.18 -4.87 41.47
CA ALA A 462 -10.18 -4.23 40.64
C ALA A 462 -10.03 -2.74 41.00
N GLY A 463 -8.80 -2.23 40.94
CA GLY A 463 -8.46 -0.86 41.38
C GLY A 463 -8.63 -0.56 42.88
N SER A 464 -8.95 -1.55 43.74
CA SER A 464 -9.15 -1.31 45.19
C SER A 464 -7.86 -1.10 46.00
N LYS A 465 -6.69 -1.38 45.41
CA LYS A 465 -5.38 -1.34 46.07
C LYS A 465 -4.39 -0.46 45.32
N CYS A 466 -4.79 0.76 44.98
CA CYS A 466 -3.90 1.71 44.34
C CYS A 466 -2.84 2.24 45.31
N ASP A 467 -1.62 2.41 44.81
CA ASP A 467 -0.54 3.04 45.56
C ASP A 467 -0.88 4.50 45.90
N GLU A 468 -0.22 5.04 46.91
CA GLU A 468 -0.37 6.44 47.31
C GLU A 468 -0.17 7.39 46.12
N GLY A 469 -1.11 8.32 45.94
CA GLY A 469 -1.14 9.26 44.81
C GLY A 469 -1.82 8.74 43.52
N TYR A 470 -2.23 7.47 43.48
CA TYR A 470 -3.03 6.89 42.40
C TYR A 470 -4.46 6.63 42.88
N TYR A 471 -5.44 6.74 41.98
CA TYR A 471 -6.83 6.40 42.27
C TYR A 471 -7.42 5.47 41.21
N ASN A 472 -8.46 4.74 41.60
CA ASN A 472 -9.18 3.86 40.70
C ASN A 472 -9.93 4.67 39.64
N ARG A 473 -9.64 4.40 38.36
CA ARG A 473 -10.39 4.85 37.20
C ARG A 473 -10.64 3.66 36.30
N ASP A 474 -11.91 3.30 36.11
CA ASP A 474 -12.34 2.17 35.29
C ASP A 474 -11.54 0.88 35.61
N ASP A 475 -11.49 0.54 36.90
CA ASP A 475 -10.82 -0.64 37.44
C ASP A 475 -9.28 -0.64 37.33
N LEU A 476 -8.69 0.52 36.98
CA LEU A 476 -7.25 0.72 36.83
C LEU A 476 -6.71 1.86 37.70
N CYS A 477 -5.60 1.63 38.39
CA CYS A 477 -4.93 2.66 39.19
C CYS A 477 -4.22 3.70 38.31
N SER A 478 -4.69 4.93 38.35
CA SER A 478 -4.23 6.03 37.48
C SER A 478 -3.81 7.27 38.27
N LEU A 479 -2.86 8.03 37.75
CA LEU A 479 -2.51 9.35 38.31
C LEU A 479 -3.64 10.38 38.08
N PRO A 480 -3.76 11.41 38.94
CA PRO A 480 -4.52 12.62 38.65
C PRO A 480 -4.10 13.15 37.29
N ILE A 481 -5.04 13.21 36.35
CA ILE A 481 -4.83 14.05 35.16
C ILE A 481 -4.75 15.46 35.75
N PRO A 482 -3.62 16.18 35.61
CA PRO A 482 -3.60 17.60 35.95
C PRO A 482 -4.76 18.20 35.17
N THR A 483 -5.67 18.91 35.83
CA THR A 483 -6.75 19.65 35.18
C THR A 483 -6.11 20.62 34.19
N GLN A 484 -5.88 20.13 32.98
CA GLN A 484 -5.54 20.97 31.85
C GLN A 484 -6.76 21.85 31.66
N VAL A 485 -6.50 23.16 31.69
CA VAL A 485 -7.37 24.24 31.24
C VAL A 485 -8.30 23.70 30.15
N PRO A 486 -9.62 23.98 30.21
CA PRO A 486 -10.61 23.36 29.34
C PRO A 486 -10.10 23.33 27.90
N ILE A 487 -10.09 22.14 27.29
CA ILE A 487 -9.87 22.00 25.86
C ILE A 487 -10.91 22.89 25.21
N ILE A 488 -10.45 23.99 24.61
CA ILE A 488 -11.28 24.86 23.80
C ILE A 488 -11.88 23.97 22.71
N ASP A 489 -13.19 23.75 22.80
CA ASP A 489 -13.94 23.09 21.75
C ASP A 489 -14.09 24.08 20.60
N TYR A 490 -13.11 24.04 19.68
CA TYR A 490 -13.09 24.88 18.49
C TYR A 490 -14.37 24.75 17.64
N ARG A 491 -15.12 23.64 17.78
CA ARG A 491 -16.40 23.45 17.12
C ARG A 491 -17.49 24.30 17.77
N LYS A 492 -17.49 24.35 19.09
CA LYS A 492 -18.43 25.15 19.89
C LYS A 492 -18.15 26.65 19.74
N MET A 493 -16.89 27.06 19.69
CA MET A 493 -16.52 28.44 19.37
C MET A 493 -16.89 28.84 17.95
N ALA A 494 -16.71 27.96 16.95
CA ALA A 494 -17.12 28.23 15.59
C ALA A 494 -18.65 28.29 15.42
N GLU A 495 -19.42 27.50 16.17
CA GLU A 495 -20.88 27.60 16.21
C GLU A 495 -21.35 28.85 16.94
N GLU A 496 -20.70 29.25 18.03
CA GLU A 496 -21.00 30.49 18.75
C GLU A 496 -20.66 31.72 17.90
N GLU A 497 -19.51 31.77 17.21
CA GLU A 497 -19.17 32.85 16.28
C GLU A 497 -20.09 32.88 15.06
N ARG A 498 -20.49 31.72 14.51
CA ARG A 498 -21.45 31.65 13.42
C ARG A 498 -22.83 32.17 13.83
N ASN A 499 -23.28 31.84 15.04
CA ASN A 499 -24.55 32.32 15.58
C ASN A 499 -24.48 33.82 15.93
N LYS A 500 -23.31 34.33 16.32
CA LYS A 500 -23.07 35.76 16.56
C LYS A 500 -23.05 36.57 15.26
N ALA A 501 -22.40 36.05 14.21
CA ALA A 501 -22.41 36.65 12.86
C ALA A 501 -23.79 36.62 12.17
N LEU A 502 -24.71 35.77 12.62
CA LEU A 502 -26.10 35.72 12.17
C LEU A 502 -27.01 36.72 12.91
N THR A 503 -26.54 37.35 14.00
CA THR A 503 -27.35 38.24 14.85
C THR A 503 -26.83 39.68 14.93
N GLU A 504 -25.62 39.97 14.43
CA GLU A 504 -25.08 41.33 14.35
C GLU A 504 -25.22 41.91 12.93
N GLU A 505 -25.82 43.11 12.85
CA GLU A 505 -25.95 43.91 11.62
C GLU A 505 -24.55 44.33 11.14
N PRO A 506 -24.23 44.29 9.84
CA PRO A 506 -22.88 44.52 9.36
C PRO A 506 -22.42 45.97 9.63
N GLU A 507 -21.29 46.12 10.31
CA GLU A 507 -20.59 47.39 10.46
C GLU A 507 -20.15 47.96 9.08
N PRO A 508 -20.14 49.29 8.89
CA PRO A 508 -19.75 49.88 7.62
C PRO A 508 -18.26 49.70 7.34
N GLU A 509 -17.93 49.33 6.10
CA GLU A 509 -16.55 49.15 5.62
C GLU A 509 -15.68 50.40 5.88
N PRO A 510 -14.48 50.25 6.47
CA PRO A 510 -13.53 51.34 6.57
C PRO A 510 -12.84 51.58 5.23
N LEU A 511 -12.78 52.86 4.84
CA LEU A 511 -12.06 53.37 3.68
C LEU A 511 -10.59 52.95 3.71
N LEU A 512 -10.16 52.25 2.67
CA LEU A 512 -8.78 51.77 2.51
C LEU A 512 -7.87 52.96 2.13
N GLU A 513 -7.12 53.49 3.11
CA GLU A 513 -5.97 54.36 2.85
C GLU A 513 -4.76 53.53 2.39
N ASN A 514 -4.14 54.05 1.34
CA ASN A 514 -3.12 53.40 0.54
C ASN A 514 -1.73 53.72 1.10
N HIS A 515 -1.08 52.76 1.77
CA HIS A 515 0.33 52.88 2.14
C HIS A 515 1.17 51.67 1.67
N GLY A 516 1.74 51.84 0.47
CA GLY A 516 3.19 51.82 0.28
C GLY A 516 3.97 50.54 0.58
N ASN A 517 4.28 49.81 -0.49
CA ASN A 517 5.35 48.82 -0.61
C ASN A 517 6.67 49.28 0.03
N GLY A 518 7.18 48.51 1.00
CA GLY A 518 8.50 48.67 1.60
C GLY A 518 9.30 47.37 1.58
N ILE A 519 9.47 46.75 0.42
CA ILE A 519 10.51 45.72 0.26
C ILE A 519 11.85 46.45 0.24
N SER A 520 12.64 46.25 1.29
CA SER A 520 13.95 46.89 1.45
C SER A 520 14.85 46.63 0.25
N LEU A 521 15.28 47.71 -0.43
CA LEU A 521 16.25 47.70 -1.53
C LEU A 521 17.54 46.93 -1.19
N SER A 522 17.87 46.77 0.09
CA SER A 522 19.02 45.99 0.55
C SER A 522 18.91 44.50 0.20
N TYR A 523 17.71 43.91 0.17
CA TYR A 523 17.54 42.49 -0.17
C TYR A 523 17.75 42.19 -1.64
N LEU A 524 17.36 43.13 -2.53
CA LEU A 524 17.55 43.00 -3.96
C LEU A 524 19.03 43.15 -4.36
N PHE A 525 19.77 43.99 -3.63
CA PHE A 525 21.21 44.20 -3.87
C PHE A 525 22.06 42.99 -3.46
N VAL A 526 21.71 42.33 -2.35
CA VAL A 526 22.40 41.09 -1.89
C VAL A 526 22.14 39.94 -2.86
N PHE A 527 20.92 39.82 -3.39
CA PHE A 527 20.58 38.78 -4.37
C PHE A 527 21.30 38.96 -5.71
N LEU A 528 21.47 40.21 -6.16
CA LEU A 528 22.20 40.51 -7.39
C LEU A 528 23.71 40.32 -7.25
N LEU A 529 24.30 40.65 -6.09
CA LEU A 529 25.73 40.38 -5.84
C LEU A 529 26.04 38.88 -5.74
N ALA A 530 25.15 38.09 -5.13
CA ALA A 530 25.34 36.64 -5.03
C ALA A 530 25.37 35.98 -6.41
N ASN A 531 24.49 36.38 -7.34
CA ASN A 531 24.48 35.83 -8.69
C ASN A 531 25.69 36.23 -9.55
N LEU A 532 26.36 37.34 -9.23
CA LEU A 532 27.57 37.78 -9.94
C LEU A 532 28.83 37.04 -9.48
N ILE A 533 28.87 36.59 -8.23
CA ILE A 533 30.04 35.89 -7.64
C ILE A 533 30.04 34.40 -8.00
N PHE A 534 28.87 33.78 -8.22
CA PHE A 534 28.75 32.36 -8.58
C PHE A 534 28.78 32.05 -10.09
N ASN A 535 29.00 33.05 -10.94
CA ASN A 535 29.09 32.89 -12.41
C ASN A 535 30.41 33.44 -13.02
N ILE A 536 31.51 33.39 -12.25
CA ILE A 536 32.88 33.59 -12.78
C ILE A 536 33.67 32.29 -12.61
#